data_AF-A0A4V2JR28-F1
#
_entry.id   AF-A0A4V2JR28-F1
#
_cell.length_a   1.000
_cell.length_b   1.000
_cell.length_c   1.000
_cell.angle_alpha   90.00
_cell.angle_beta   90.00
_cell.angle_gamma   90.00
#
_symmetry.space_group_name_H-M   'P 1'
#
loop_
_entity.id
_entity.type
_entity.pdbx_description
1 polymer ?
#
loop_
_entity_poly.entity_id
_entity_poly.type
_entity_poly.pdbx_seq_one_letter_code
_entity_poly.pdbx_strand_id
1 'polypeptide(L)'
;MEGLILDVSDIVQETKTDRNGEQKQNGKLRLITTNPTDTIEVRVSPELWENGKAGELLKRCVGNRMMFDVEHKKFSFGNDEGKHVSIDGFHLYALPQLNEK
;
A
#
# COMPACT_ATOMS: atom_id res chain seq x y z
N MET A 1 -12.45 3.53 -0.54
CA MET A 1 -12.59 3.35 -1.99
C MET A 1 -12.93 1.89 -2.26
N GLU A 2 -13.91 1.60 -3.12
CA GLU A 2 -14.19 0.21 -3.51
C GLU A 2 -13.08 -0.30 -4.44
N GLY A 3 -12.53 -1.47 -4.12
CA GLY A 3 -11.43 -2.06 -4.88
C GLY A 3 -11.47 -3.58 -4.88
N LEU A 4 -10.65 -4.16 -5.75
CA LEU A 4 -10.43 -5.60 -5.87
C LEU A 4 -8.92 -5.86 -6.03
N ILE A 5 -8.38 -6.72 -5.17
CA ILE A 5 -7.08 -7.37 -5.41
C ILE A 5 -7.36 -8.62 -6.25
N LEU A 6 -6.77 -8.72 -7.44
CA LEU A 6 -7.09 -9.79 -8.38
C LEU A 6 -6.36 -11.08 -8.05
N ASP A 7 -5.07 -11.01 -7.72
CA ASP A 7 -4.24 -12.16 -7.41
C ASP A 7 -3.28 -11.89 -6.24
N VAL A 8 -2.75 -12.96 -5.64
CA VAL A 8 -1.72 -12.85 -4.58
C VAL A 8 -0.46 -12.15 -5.08
N SER A 9 -0.12 -12.29 -6.37
CA SER A 9 1.02 -11.59 -6.99
C SER A 9 0.86 -10.08 -7.09
N ASP A 10 -0.36 -9.55 -6.88
CA ASP A 10 -0.59 -8.11 -6.77
C ASP A 10 -0.18 -7.54 -5.41
N ILE A 11 0.20 -8.40 -4.46
CA ILE A 11 0.69 -8.04 -3.13
C ILE A 11 2.19 -8.28 -3.07
N VAL A 12 2.96 -7.19 -2.98
CA VAL A 12 4.42 -7.24 -2.97
C VAL A 12 4.97 -6.62 -1.70
N GLN A 13 5.93 -7.31 -1.08
CA GLN A 13 6.76 -6.75 -0.02
C GLN A 13 8.04 -6.18 -0.64
N GLU A 14 8.36 -4.95 -0.27
CA GLU A 14 9.64 -4.33 -0.55
C GLU A 14 10.42 -4.14 0.76
N THR A 15 11.74 -4.20 0.67
CA THR A 15 12.63 -3.81 1.77
C THR A 15 13.38 -2.56 1.36
N LYS A 16 13.28 -1.51 2.15
CA LYS A 16 13.98 -0.24 1.95
C LYS A 16 14.83 0.10 3.16
N THR A 17 16.06 0.49 2.91
CA THR A 17 16.93 1.06 3.95
C THR A 17 16.52 2.51 4.17
N ASP A 18 16.24 2.88 5.41
CA ASP A 18 15.94 4.25 5.77
C ASP A 18 17.21 5.10 5.96
N ARG A 19 17.05 6.38 6.30
CA ARG A 19 18.18 7.30 6.50
C ARG A 19 19.07 6.94 7.69
N ASN A 20 18.56 6.17 8.65
CA ASN A 20 19.30 5.70 9.82
C ASN A 20 20.05 4.38 9.52
N GLY A 21 19.91 3.84 8.31
CA GLY A 21 20.48 2.55 7.92
C GLY A 21 19.61 1.35 8.33
N GLU A 22 18.40 1.58 8.86
CA GLU A 22 17.49 0.50 9.25
C GLU A 22 16.75 -0.05 8.04
N GLN A 23 16.71 -1.38 7.91
CA GLN A 23 15.90 -2.03 6.90
C GLN A 23 14.42 -2.06 7.34
N LYS A 24 13.57 -1.38 6.58
CA LYS A 24 12.12 -1.35 6.78
C LYS A 24 11.43 -2.14 5.67
N GLN A 25 10.52 -3.01 6.06
CA GLN A 25 9.65 -3.72 5.13
C GLN A 25 8.39 -2.90 4.89
N ASN A 26 8.10 -2.60 3.62
CA ASN A 26 6.90 -1.89 3.20
C ASN A 26 6.10 -2.74 2.21
N GLY A 27 4.79 -2.49 2.12
CA GLY A 27 3.92 -3.19 1.19
C GLY A 27 3.60 -2.38 -0.06
N LYS A 28 3.24 -3.09 -1.13
CA LYS A 28 2.62 -2.56 -2.35
C LYS A 28 1.48 -3.46 -2.79
N LEU A 29 0.40 -2.84 -3.24
CA LEU A 29 -0.81 -3.49 -3.71
C LEU A 29 -1.18 -2.94 -5.08
N ARG A 30 -1.62 -3.80 -6.01
CA ARG A 30 -2.43 -3.34 -7.14
C ARG A 30 -3.91 -3.50 -6.82
N LEU A 31 -4.65 -2.41 -6.92
CA LEU A 31 -6.09 -2.41 -6.71
C LEU A 31 -6.80 -2.02 -8.01
N ILE A 32 -7.73 -2.87 -8.44
CA ILE A 32 -8.69 -2.54 -9.49
C ILE A 32 -9.84 -1.78 -8.84
N THR A 33 -10.03 -0.54 -9.23
CA THR A 33 -11.12 0.34 -8.82
C THR A 33 -12.26 0.24 -9.83
N THR A 34 -13.47 0.68 -9.47
CA THR A 34 -14.68 0.52 -10.30
C THR A 34 -15.32 1.85 -10.72
N ASN A 35 -14.93 2.98 -10.13
CA ASN A 35 -15.51 4.30 -10.39
C ASN A 35 -14.48 5.45 -10.21
N PRO A 36 -13.69 5.80 -11.25
CA PRO A 36 -13.59 5.14 -12.56
C PRO A 36 -12.93 3.76 -12.45
N THR A 37 -13.09 2.92 -13.47
CA THR A 37 -12.36 1.65 -13.54
C THR A 37 -10.91 1.92 -13.89
N ASP A 38 -10.01 1.71 -12.93
CA ASP A 38 -8.57 1.88 -13.12
C ASP A 38 -7.79 0.92 -12.21
N THR A 39 -6.55 0.63 -12.57
CA THR A 39 -5.61 -0.14 -11.75
C THR A 39 -4.60 0.79 -11.11
N ILE A 40 -4.66 0.94 -9.79
CA ILE A 40 -3.77 1.82 -9.04
C ILE A 40 -2.75 1.04 -8.20
N GLU A 41 -1.52 1.55 -8.10
CA GLU A 41 -0.54 1.08 -7.10
C GLU A 41 -0.83 1.79 -5.78
N VAL A 42 -1.09 1.02 -4.72
CA VAL A 42 -1.28 1.51 -3.36
C VAL A 42 -0.13 1.05 -2.49
N ARG A 43 0.52 2.00 -1.82
CA ARG A 43 1.64 1.73 -0.91
C ARG A 43 1.15 1.53 0.52
N VAL A 44 1.75 0.57 1.22
CA VAL A 44 1.50 0.31 2.64
C VAL A 44 2.75 0.69 3.41
N SER A 45 2.61 1.59 4.38
CA SER A 45 3.76 2.05 5.18
C SER A 45 4.32 0.91 6.03
N PRO A 46 5.59 0.97 6.47
CA PRO A 46 6.16 -0.07 7.32
C PRO A 46 5.39 -0.30 8.61
N GLU A 47 4.84 0.76 9.19
CA GLU A 47 4.07 0.71 10.44
C GLU A 47 2.78 -0.08 10.25
N LEU A 48 2.09 0.12 9.12
CA LEU A 48 0.86 -0.61 8.80
C LEU A 48 1.16 -2.01 8.26
N TRP A 49 2.33 -2.23 7.64
CA TRP A 49 2.72 -3.53 7.08
C TRP A 49 3.04 -4.56 8.18
N GLU A 50 3.54 -4.08 9.33
CA GLU A 50 3.77 -4.85 10.56
C GLU A 50 4.55 -6.16 10.30
N ASN A 51 5.74 -6.05 9.70
CA ASN A 51 6.62 -7.18 9.37
C ASN A 51 5.94 -8.30 8.56
N GLY A 52 5.02 -7.94 7.66
CA GLY A 52 4.37 -8.87 6.74
C GLY A 52 3.02 -9.41 7.21
N LYS A 53 2.59 -9.12 8.45
CA LYS A 53 1.27 -9.54 8.95
C LYS A 53 0.14 -8.94 8.13
N ALA A 54 0.28 -7.68 7.70
CA ALA A 54 -0.68 -7.04 6.80
C ALA A 54 -0.77 -7.78 5.46
N GLY A 55 0.36 -8.25 4.92
CA GLY A 55 0.40 -9.02 3.69
C GLY A 55 -0.43 -10.30 3.79
N GLU A 56 -0.35 -11.03 4.91
CA GLU A 56 -1.16 -12.22 5.15
C GLU A 56 -2.66 -11.91 5.24
N LEU A 57 -3.03 -10.78 5.84
CA LEU A 57 -4.42 -10.32 5.86
C LEU A 57 -4.91 -9.95 4.45
N LEU A 58 -4.11 -9.19 3.71
CA LEU A 58 -4.46 -8.73 2.36
C LEU A 58 -4.58 -9.88 1.36
N LYS A 59 -3.80 -10.95 1.53
CA LYS A 59 -3.95 -12.19 0.75
C LYS A 59 -5.33 -12.83 0.92
N ARG A 60 -5.95 -12.70 2.10
CA ARG A 60 -7.32 -13.20 2.35
C ARG A 60 -8.38 -12.32 1.68
N CYS A 61 -8.05 -11.08 1.34
CA CYS A 61 -8.92 -10.18 0.60
C CYS A 61 -8.88 -10.41 -0.92
N VAL A 62 -7.97 -11.24 -1.44
CA VAL A 62 -7.87 -11.54 -2.88
C VAL A 62 -9.19 -12.12 -3.39
N GLY A 63 -9.65 -11.62 -4.53
CA GLY A 63 -10.92 -12.02 -5.14
C GLY A 63 -12.18 -11.40 -4.50
N ASN A 64 -12.04 -10.73 -3.35
CA ASN A 64 -13.15 -10.06 -2.68
C ASN A 64 -13.21 -8.58 -3.06
N ARG A 65 -14.34 -8.15 -3.65
CA ARG A 65 -14.61 -6.74 -3.87
C ARG A 65 -15.05 -6.10 -2.55
N MET A 66 -14.28 -5.13 -2.07
CA MET A 66 -14.51 -4.52 -0.76
C MET A 66 -13.99 -3.08 -0.68
N MET A 67 -14.27 -2.41 0.43
CA MET A 67 -13.77 -1.06 0.70
C MET A 67 -12.35 -1.11 1.23
N PHE A 68 -11.46 -0.36 0.57
CA PHE A 68 -10.10 -0.09 0.99
C PHE A 68 -9.96 1.36 1.43
N ASP A 69 -9.34 1.56 2.58
CA ASP A 69 -9.04 2.86 3.16
C ASP A 69 -7.77 3.43 2.53
N VAL A 70 -7.95 4.07 1.38
CA VAL A 70 -6.87 4.63 0.55
C VAL A 70 -6.92 6.15 0.56
N GLU A 71 -5.77 6.77 0.79
CA GLU A 71 -5.54 8.21 0.71
C GLU A 71 -4.56 8.54 -0.40
N HIS A 72 -4.74 9.69 -1.06
CA HIS A 72 -3.77 10.21 -2.02
C HIS A 72 -2.81 11.15 -1.29
N LYS A 73 -1.54 10.78 -1.19
CA LYS A 73 -0.50 11.60 -0.55
C LYS A 73 0.35 12.28 -1.60
N LYS A 74 0.44 13.61 -1.48
CA LYS A 74 1.37 14.43 -2.24
C LYS A 74 2.20 15.26 -1.27
N PHE A 75 3.49 14.95 -1.16
CA PHE A 75 4.42 15.75 -0.37
C PHE A 75 5.79 15.80 -1.03
N SER A 76 6.54 16.86 -0.75
CA SER A 76 7.87 17.06 -1.29
C SER A 76 8.82 17.56 -0.22
N PHE A 77 10.05 17.04 -0.19
CA PHE A 77 11.09 17.43 0.76
C PHE A 77 12.46 17.41 0.09
N GLY A 78 13.40 18.19 0.62
CA GLY A 78 14.82 18.06 0.28
C GLY A 78 15.43 16.90 1.06
N ASN A 79 16.16 16.01 0.38
CA ASN A 79 17.00 15.03 1.07
C ASN A 79 18.37 15.66 1.43
N ASP A 80 19.18 14.92 2.19
CA ASP A 80 20.46 15.40 2.73
C ASP A 80 21.54 15.62 1.63
N GLU A 81 21.25 15.20 0.39
CA GLU A 81 22.08 15.44 -0.80
C GLU A 81 21.64 16.68 -1.60
N GLY A 82 20.67 17.46 -1.08
CA GLY A 82 20.11 18.63 -1.77
C GLY A 82 19.17 18.27 -2.93
N LYS A 83 18.79 16.99 -3.08
CA LYS A 83 17.85 16.54 -4.10
C LYS A 83 16.41 16.74 -3.63
N HIS A 84 15.59 17.30 -4.52
CA HIS A 84 14.15 17.37 -4.31
C HIS A 84 13.53 15.99 -4.48
N VAL A 85 12.91 15.47 -3.42
CA VAL A 85 12.17 14.22 -3.43
C VAL A 85 10.68 14.55 -3.30
N SER A 86 9.90 14.15 -4.30
CA SER A 86 8.45 14.23 -4.27
C SER A 86 7.87 12.82 -4.13
N ILE A 87 6.97 12.64 -3.16
CA ILE A 87 6.09 11.48 -3.09
C ILE A 87 4.72 11.93 -3.57
N ASP A 88 4.23 11.27 -4.62
CA ASP A 88 2.90 11.48 -5.18
C ASP A 88 2.32 10.08 -5.43
N GLY A 89 1.22 9.74 -4.77
CA GLY A 89 0.55 8.46 -4.99
C GLY A 89 -0.38 7.99 -3.87
N PHE A 90 -1.01 6.85 -4.12
CA PHE A 90 -2.00 6.25 -3.23
C PHE A 90 -1.35 5.45 -2.10
N HIS A 91 -1.88 5.61 -0.90
CA HIS A 91 -1.40 4.94 0.31
C HIS A 91 -2.58 4.32 1.05
N LEU A 92 -2.39 3.11 1.56
CA LEU A 92 -3.33 2.48 2.47
C LEU A 92 -3.11 3.07 3.87
N TYR A 93 -4.15 3.63 4.48
CA TYR A 93 -4.07 4.19 5.83
C TYR A 93 -4.72 3.31 6.91
N ALA A 94 -5.52 2.32 6.51
CA ALA A 94 -6.05 1.29 7.41
C ALA A 94 -6.18 -0.06 6.68
N LEU A 95 -6.00 -1.16 7.41
CA LEU A 95 -6.21 -2.50 6.85
C LEU A 95 -7.70 -2.75 6.59
N PRO A 96 -8.05 -3.37 5.45
CA PRO A 96 -9.43 -3.69 5.15
C PRO A 96 -9.99 -4.70 6.17
N GLN A 97 -11.24 -4.51 6.60
CA GLN A 97 -11.92 -5.47 7.46
C GLN A 97 -12.64 -6.50 6.59
N LEU A 98 -12.21 -7.76 6.67
CA LEU A 98 -13.00 -8.87 6.15
C LEU A 98 -14.28 -8.95 6.97
N ASN A 99 -15.40 -8.61 6.36
CA ASN A 99 -16.70 -8.94 6.92
C ASN A 99 -16.84 -10.47 6.84
N GLU A 100 -16.35 -11.18 7.86
CA GLU A 100 -16.67 -12.58 8.08
C GLU A 100 -18.19 -12.64 8.32
N LYS A 101 -18.93 -13.03 7.27
CA LYS A 101 -20.34 -13.40 7.38
C LYS A 101 -20.46 -14.89 7.69
#